data_AF-A0AAW1TUG8-F1
#
_entry.id   AF-A0AAW1TUG8-F1
#
_cell.length_a   1.000
_cell.length_b   1.000
_cell.length_c   1.000
_cell.angle_alpha   90.00
_cell.angle_beta   90.00
_cell.angle_gamma   90.00
#
_symmetry.space_group_name_H-M   'P 1'
#
loop_
_entity.id
_entity.type
_entity.pdbx_description
1 polymer ?
#
loop_
_entity_poly.entity_id
_entity_poly.type
_entity_poly.pdbx_seq_one_letter_code
_entity_poly.pdbx_strand_id
1 'polypeptide(L)'
;MPFVQRVIAPKFLSKTSLWTEDGKPKIEDHELEAVTNNTLSNALRQLASLLLVAEDIFCVLGDELKEINRRSETLKARIAKVDRKVADFDPKKVSVRKLNIYKNLRTC
;
A
#
# COMPACT_ATOMS: atom_id res chain seq x y z
N MET A 1 23.84 -25.27 -38.16
CA MET A 1 23.36 -26.43 -37.36
C MET A 1 21.85 -26.26 -37.16
N PRO A 2 21.00 -27.27 -37.41
CA PRO A 2 19.56 -27.12 -37.23
C PRO A 2 19.21 -27.12 -35.73
N PHE A 3 18.33 -26.20 -35.33
CA PHE A 3 17.90 -26.04 -33.93
C PHE A 3 16.99 -27.20 -33.51
N VAL A 4 17.26 -27.79 -32.35
CA VAL A 4 16.40 -28.81 -31.74
C VAL A 4 15.10 -28.15 -31.30
N GLN A 5 14.02 -28.40 -32.03
CA GLN A 5 12.68 -27.95 -31.67
C GLN A 5 12.13 -28.87 -30.58
N ARG A 6 12.05 -28.37 -29.34
CA ARG A 6 11.44 -29.10 -28.23
C ARG A 6 9.96 -28.74 -28.17
N VAL A 7 9.11 -29.64 -28.66
CA VAL A 7 7.66 -29.53 -28.45
C VAL A 7 7.38 -29.95 -27.01
N ILE A 8 6.97 -28.99 -26.17
CA ILE A 8 6.59 -29.24 -24.78
C ILE A 8 5.09 -29.47 -24.76
N ALA A 9 4.67 -30.71 -24.55
CA ALA A 9 3.27 -31.05 -24.34
C ALA A 9 3.06 -31.41 -22.85
N PRO A 10 2.00 -30.90 -22.21
CA PRO A 10 1.69 -31.22 -20.82
C PRO A 10 1.35 -32.71 -20.67
N LYS A 11 2.08 -33.42 -19.78
CA LYS A 11 1.94 -34.88 -19.59
C LYS A 11 0.95 -35.30 -18.49
N PHE A 12 0.49 -34.37 -17.66
CA PHE A 12 -0.37 -34.66 -16.50
C PHE A 12 -1.48 -33.62 -16.31
N LEU A 13 -2.32 -33.45 -17.34
CA LEU A 13 -3.44 -32.52 -17.30
C LEU A 13 -4.57 -32.94 -16.33
N SER A 14 -4.56 -34.18 -15.83
CA SER A 14 -5.55 -34.67 -14.88
C SER A 14 -4.96 -35.67 -13.88
N LYS A 15 -5.63 -35.87 -12.75
CA LYS A 15 -5.29 -36.90 -11.75
C LYS A 15 -5.54 -38.34 -12.24
N THR A 16 -6.18 -38.49 -13.41
CA THR A 16 -6.54 -39.75 -14.05
C THR A 16 -5.83 -39.86 -15.41
N SER A 17 -5.44 -41.08 -15.82
CA SER A 17 -4.84 -41.26 -17.15
C SER A 17 -5.86 -40.91 -18.24
N LEU A 18 -5.51 -39.92 -19.06
CA LEU A 18 -6.30 -39.47 -20.22
C LEU A 18 -6.15 -40.39 -21.44
N TRP A 19 -5.25 -41.36 -21.34
CA TRP A 19 -4.94 -42.32 -22.38
C TRP A 19 -5.20 -43.74 -21.86
N THR A 20 -5.73 -44.59 -22.72
CA THR A 20 -5.84 -46.04 -22.49
C THR A 20 -4.49 -46.70 -22.71
N GLU A 21 -4.29 -47.92 -22.19
CA GLU A 21 -3.03 -48.68 -22.37
C GLU A 21 -2.68 -48.90 -23.86
N ASP A 22 -3.69 -48.92 -24.73
CA ASP A 22 -3.56 -48.99 -26.19
C ASP A 22 -3.21 -47.64 -26.88
N GLY A 23 -2.95 -46.59 -26.11
CA GLY A 23 -2.56 -45.27 -26.63
C GLY A 23 -3.68 -44.43 -27.22
N LYS A 24 -4.95 -44.85 -27.09
CA LYS A 24 -6.10 -44.05 -27.51
C LYS A 24 -6.50 -43.03 -26.42
N PRO A 25 -6.90 -41.80 -26.80
CA PRO A 25 -7.45 -40.85 -25.85
C PRO A 25 -8.78 -41.39 -25.31
N LYS A 26 -8.97 -41.33 -23.98
CA LYS A 26 -10.25 -41.70 -23.33
C LYS A 26 -11.32 -40.63 -23.45
N ILE A 27 -10.90 -39.42 -23.85
CA ILE A 27 -11.71 -38.22 -23.94
C ILE A 27 -12.02 -38.00 -25.42
N GLU A 28 -13.29 -37.89 -25.75
CA GLU A 28 -13.80 -37.59 -27.09
C GLU A 28 -14.43 -36.17 -27.09
N ASP A 29 -14.93 -35.66 -28.22
CA ASP A 29 -15.73 -34.42 -28.30
C ASP A 29 -15.15 -33.14 -27.65
N HIS A 30 -13.85 -32.88 -27.80
CA HIS A 30 -13.20 -31.62 -27.36
C HIS A 30 -13.32 -31.30 -25.86
N GLU A 31 -13.66 -32.27 -24.99
CA GLU A 31 -13.88 -31.99 -23.56
C GLU A 31 -12.64 -31.38 -22.88
N LEU A 32 -11.43 -31.76 -23.31
CA LEU A 32 -10.18 -31.20 -22.77
C LEU A 32 -10.03 -29.71 -23.09
N GLU A 33 -10.46 -29.28 -24.28
CA GLU A 33 -10.47 -27.88 -24.68
C GLU A 33 -11.48 -27.09 -23.84
N ALA A 34 -12.67 -27.66 -23.61
CA ALA A 34 -13.68 -27.07 -22.73
C ALA A 34 -13.19 -26.92 -21.29
N VAL A 35 -12.55 -27.96 -20.71
CA VAL A 35 -11.97 -27.91 -19.37
C VAL A 35 -10.84 -26.88 -19.28
N THR A 36 -9.98 -26.80 -20.30
CA THR A 36 -8.88 -25.83 -20.34
C THR A 36 -9.42 -24.40 -20.40
N ASN A 37 -10.40 -24.14 -21.26
CA ASN A 37 -11.02 -22.82 -21.38
C ASN A 37 -11.79 -22.41 -20.12
N ASN A 38 -12.50 -23.36 -19.48
CA ASN A 38 -13.16 -23.13 -18.21
C ASN A 38 -12.16 -22.83 -17.08
N THR A 39 -11.05 -23.58 -17.03
CA THR A 39 -9.96 -23.35 -16.07
C THR A 39 -9.34 -21.96 -16.26
N LEU A 40 -9.07 -21.57 -17.51
CA LEU A 40 -8.55 -20.24 -17.83
C LEU A 40 -9.53 -19.13 -17.44
N SER A 41 -10.80 -19.27 -17.81
CA SER A 41 -11.86 -18.31 -17.47
C SER A 41 -12.02 -18.15 -15.95
N ASN A 42 -11.94 -19.26 -15.20
CA ASN A 42 -11.97 -19.23 -13.75
C ASN A 42 -10.73 -18.57 -13.15
N ALA A 43 -9.54 -18.84 -13.68
CA ALA A 43 -8.32 -18.17 -13.25
C ALA A 43 -8.39 -16.65 -13.48
N LEU A 44 -8.88 -16.22 -14.65
CA LEU A 44 -9.11 -14.79 -14.93
C LEU A 44 -10.12 -14.17 -13.97
N ARG A 45 -11.22 -14.86 -13.66
CA ARG A 45 -12.21 -14.40 -12.69
C ARG A 45 -11.64 -14.29 -11.27
N GLN A 46 -10.80 -15.25 -10.87
CA GLN A 46 -10.09 -15.18 -9.59
C GLN A 46 -9.11 -14.01 -9.53
N LEU A 47 -8.37 -13.75 -10.61
CA LEU A 47 -7.47 -12.59 -10.70
C LEU A 47 -8.25 -11.27 -10.66
N ALA A 48 -9.39 -11.18 -11.35
CA ALA A 48 -10.26 -10.01 -11.28
C ALA A 48 -10.79 -9.77 -9.85
N SER A 49 -11.21 -10.83 -9.16
CA SER A 49 -11.62 -10.75 -7.76
C SER A 49 -10.49 -10.29 -6.85
N LEU A 50 -9.26 -10.75 -7.09
CA LEU A 50 -8.09 -10.32 -6.32
C LEU A 50 -7.78 -8.83 -6.55
N LEU A 51 -7.89 -8.37 -7.80
CA LEU A 51 -7.68 -6.95 -8.14
C LEU A 51 -8.69 -6.04 -7.46
N LEU A 52 -9.96 -6.42 -7.40
CA LEU A 52 -11.00 -5.66 -6.69
C LEU A 52 -10.67 -5.49 -5.19
N VAL A 53 -10.18 -6.56 -4.55
CA VAL A 53 -9.76 -6.49 -3.15
C VAL A 53 -8.50 -5.63 -2.99
N ALA A 54 -7.55 -5.74 -3.92
CA ALA A 54 -6.35 -4.92 -3.88
C ALA A 54 -6.67 -3.43 -4.06
N GLU A 55 -7.61 -3.08 -4.96
CA GLU A 55 -8.09 -1.72 -5.16
C GLU A 55 -8.68 -1.13 -3.86
N ASP A 56 -9.54 -1.88 -3.17
CA ASP A 56 -10.12 -1.45 -1.89
C ASP A 56 -9.04 -1.14 -0.84
N ILE A 57 -8.04 -2.02 -0.71
CA ILE A 57 -6.90 -1.82 0.20
C ILE A 57 -6.13 -0.53 -0.15
N PHE A 58 -5.84 -0.32 -1.43
CA PHE A 58 -5.11 0.87 -1.87
C PHE A 58 -5.92 2.17 -1.73
N CYS A 59 -7.25 2.11 -1.89
CA CYS A 59 -8.14 3.23 -1.63
C CYS A 59 -8.09 3.65 -0.15
N VAL A 60 -8.27 2.69 0.77
CA VAL A 60 -8.21 2.95 2.22
C VAL A 60 -6.85 3.52 2.61
N LEU A 61 -5.76 2.90 2.16
CA LEU A 61 -4.40 3.39 2.42
C LEU A 61 -4.19 4.81 1.86
N GLY A 62 -4.70 5.06 0.65
CA GLY A 62 -4.62 6.38 0.02
C GLY A 62 -5.32 7.46 0.85
N ASP A 63 -6.48 7.16 1.43
CA ASP A 63 -7.21 8.10 2.26
C ASP A 63 -6.55 8.33 3.62
N GLU A 64 -6.01 7.29 4.25
CA GLU A 64 -5.20 7.43 5.46
C GLU A 64 -3.96 8.32 5.23
N LEU A 65 -3.25 8.10 4.12
CA LEU A 65 -2.09 8.91 3.75
C LEU A 65 -2.46 10.38 3.48
N LYS A 66 -3.61 10.64 2.84
CA LYS A 66 -4.11 12.01 2.66
C LYS A 66 -4.37 12.70 3.99
N GLU A 67 -4.97 12.01 4.95
CA GLU A 67 -5.23 12.58 6.27
C GLU A 67 -3.94 12.84 7.06
N ILE A 68 -2.98 11.92 7.00
CA ILE A 68 -1.64 12.13 7.58
C ILE A 68 -0.96 13.33 6.94
N ASN A 69 -1.04 13.47 5.60
CA ASN A 69 -0.46 14.60 4.89
C ASN A 69 -1.11 15.94 5.31
N ARG A 70 -2.44 15.98 5.40
CA ARG A 70 -3.19 17.18 5.85
C ARG A 70 -2.77 17.61 7.25
N ARG A 71 -2.65 16.65 8.18
CA ARG A 71 -2.19 16.90 9.55
C ARG A 71 -0.75 17.38 9.59
N SER A 72 0.11 16.79 8.75
CA SER A 72 1.53 17.16 8.64
C SER A 72 1.70 18.58 8.12
N GLU A 73 0.94 18.98 7.09
CA GLU A 73 0.95 20.35 6.57
C GLU A 73 0.45 21.37 7.61
N THR A 74 -0.63 21.03 8.32
CA THR A 74 -1.13 21.88 9.42
C THR A 74 -0.07 22.05 10.50
N LEU A 75 0.62 20.96 10.88
CA LEU A 75 1.70 21.00 11.86
C LEU A 75 2.88 21.83 11.37
N LYS A 76 3.29 21.66 10.11
CA LYS A 76 4.36 22.44 9.47
C LYS A 76 4.06 23.94 9.48
N ALA A 77 2.82 24.34 9.17
CA ALA A 77 2.38 25.73 9.24
C ALA A 77 2.45 26.29 10.68
N ARG A 78 2.06 25.48 11.69
CA ARG A 78 2.16 25.86 13.10
C ARG A 78 3.60 26.02 13.54
N ILE A 79 4.48 25.11 13.15
CA ILE A 79 5.92 25.19 13.42
C ILE A 79 6.48 26.48 12.82
N ALA A 80 6.21 26.76 11.55
CA ALA A 80 6.67 27.99 10.88
C ALA A 80 6.15 29.28 11.54
N LYS A 81 4.97 29.24 12.16
CA LYS A 81 4.42 30.38 12.93
C LYS A 81 5.14 30.55 14.26
N VAL A 82 5.44 29.46 14.96
CA VAL A 82 6.21 29.50 16.22
C VAL A 82 7.63 29.96 15.96
N ASP A 83 8.27 29.43 14.92
CA ASP A 83 9.63 29.78 14.53
C ASP A 83 9.78 31.29 14.26
N ARG A 84 8.86 31.86 13.47
CA ARG A 84 8.78 33.32 13.29
C ARG A 84 8.60 34.09 14.60
N LYS A 85 7.69 33.66 15.47
CA LYS A 85 7.48 34.32 16.77
C LYS A 85 8.71 34.27 17.67
N VAL A 86 9.48 33.18 17.62
CA VAL A 86 10.71 33.03 18.39
C VAL A 86 11.81 33.90 17.80
N ALA A 87 11.93 33.96 16.47
CA ALA A 87 12.88 34.83 15.78
C ALA A 87 12.60 36.33 16.05
N ASP A 88 11.33 36.74 16.08
CA ASP A 88 10.92 38.12 16.34
C ASP A 88 10.93 38.50 17.83
N PHE A 89 11.17 37.53 18.74
CA PHE A 89 11.10 37.76 20.18
C PHE A 89 12.33 38.51 20.69
N ASP A 90 12.15 39.78 21.07
CA ASP A 90 13.16 40.59 21.75
C ASP A 90 13.00 40.53 23.28
N PRO A 91 13.89 39.82 24.00
CA PRO A 91 13.80 39.68 25.46
C PRO A 91 14.07 40.99 26.22
N LYS A 92 14.65 42.02 25.59
CA LYS A 92 14.96 43.31 26.25
C LYS A 92 13.75 44.23 26.35
N LYS A 93 12.68 44.00 25.58
CA LYS A 93 11.41 44.75 25.67
C LYS A 93 10.54 44.35 26.85
N VAL A 94 10.82 43.23 27.50
CA VAL A 94 10.06 42.78 28.67
C VAL A 94 10.43 43.67 29.85
N SER A 95 9.49 44.51 30.30
CA SER A 95 9.72 45.38 31.45
C SER A 95 9.96 44.53 32.69
N VAL A 96 11.21 44.45 33.14
CA VAL A 96 11.53 43.87 34.44
C VAL A 96 10.87 44.76 35.49
N ARG A 97 9.82 44.26 36.17
CA ARG A 97 9.31 44.95 37.37
C ARG A 97 10.47 44.99 38.36
N LYS A 98 11.10 46.17 38.52
CA LYS A 98 12.00 46.42 39.65
C LYS A 98 11.15 46.38 40.92
N LEU A 99 11.02 45.19 41.51
CA LEU A 99 10.58 45.04 42.90
C LEU A 99 11.56 45.88 43.74
N ASN A 100 11.08 47.00 44.26
CA ASN A 100 11.90 47.89 45.06
C ASN A 100 12.01 47.28 46.46
N ILE A 101 12.93 46.33 46.61
CA ILE A 101 13.17 45.54 47.83
C ILE A 101 13.65 46.40 49.02
N TYR A 102 13.98 47.67 48.78
CA TYR A 102 14.45 48.61 49.81
C TYR A 102 13.33 49.31 50.60
N LYS A 103 12.04 49.08 50.30
CA LYS A 103 10.94 49.72 51.04
C LYS A 103 10.68 49.16 52.44
N ASN A 104 11.39 48.11 52.86
CA ASN A 104 11.25 47.50 54.20
C ASN A 104 12.45 47.71 55.13
N LEU A 105 13.46 48.51 54.78
CA LEU A 105 14.40 49.00 55.80
C LEU A 105 13.75 50.17 56.55
N ARG A 106 12.79 49.83 57.41
CA ARG A 106 12.34 50.71 58.47
C ARG A 106 13.50 50.80 59.46
N THR A 107 14.08 51.99 59.56
CA THR A 107 15.10 52.37 60.54
C THR A 107 14.67 51.96 61.95
N CYS A 108 15.50 51.12 62.59
CA CYS A 108 15.72 51.12 64.02
C CYS A 108 17.06 51.81 64.28
#